data_AF-A0A7G1IPG0-F1
#
_entry.id   AF-A0A7G1IPG0-F1
#
_cell.length_a   1.000
_cell.length_b   1.000
_cell.length_c   1.000
_cell.angle_alpha   90.00
_cell.angle_beta   90.00
_cell.angle_gamma   90.00
#
_symmetry.space_group_name_H-M   'P 1'
#
loop_
_entity.id
_entity.type
_entity.pdbx_description
1 polymer ?
#
loop_
_entity_poly.entity_id
_entity_poly.type
_entity_poly.pdbx_seq_one_letter_code
_entity_poly.pdbx_strand_id
1 'polypeptide(L)' 'MLEDQPQFADIVGDVVELLRGRTLVAHNVAFDYAFLAAEAEMAGAELPVDTVMCTVELSRRLELGVDNLRLETLAAHWG' A
#
# COMPACT_ATOMS: atom_id res chain seq x y z
N MET A 1 19.02 6.25 -7.32
CA MET A 1 19.01 7.48 -8.14
C MET A 1 17.57 7.94 -8.22
N LEU A 2 17.24 9.08 -7.62
CA LEU A 2 15.87 9.63 -7.55
C LEU A 2 15.83 11.13 -7.88
N GLU A 3 16.98 11.77 -8.12
CA GLU A 3 17.13 13.23 -8.24
C GLU A 3 16.27 13.82 -9.37
N ASP A 4 16.19 13.13 -10.51
CA ASP A 4 15.42 13.57 -11.68
C ASP A 4 14.02 12.92 -11.79
N GLN A 5 13.54 12.28 -10.73
CA GLN A 5 12.20 11.66 -10.73
C GLN A 5 11.12 12.67 -10.33
N PRO A 6 9.89 12.51 -10.84
CA PRO A 6 8.79 13.38 -10.45
C PRO A 6 8.52 13.30 -8.95
N GLN A 7 8.04 14.40 -8.38
CA GLN A 7 7.54 14.41 -7.01
C GLN A 7 6.14 13.80 -6.96
N PHE A 8 5.68 13.44 -5.76
CA PHE A 8 4.34 12.89 -5.59
C PHE A 8 3.24 13.82 -6.14
N ALA A 9 3.37 15.13 -5.89
CA ALA A 9 2.42 16.13 -6.38
C ALA A 9 2.32 16.17 -7.92
N ASP A 10 3.38 15.80 -8.64
CA ASP A 10 3.38 15.73 -10.10
C ASP A 10 2.59 14.52 -10.64
N ILE A 11 2.47 13.45 -9.84
CA ILE A 11 1.84 12.17 -10.25
C ILE A 11 0.53 11.87 -9.52
N VAL A 12 0.12 12.69 -8.56
CA VAL A 12 -1.03 12.39 -7.69
C VAL A 12 -2.32 12.17 -8.48
N GLY A 13 -2.50 12.86 -9.62
CA GLY A 13 -3.64 12.65 -10.51
C GLY A 13 -3.73 11.21 -11.04
N ASP A 14 -2.61 10.66 -11.51
CA ASP A 14 -2.55 9.28 -12.02
C ASP A 14 -2.78 8.27 -10.89
N VAL A 15 -2.23 8.55 -9.71
CA VAL A 15 -2.41 7.72 -8.51
C VAL A 15 -3.89 7.69 -8.08
N VAL A 16 -4.54 8.85 -8.03
CA VAL A 16 -5.97 8.98 -7.69
C VAL A 16 -6.84 8.19 -8.67
N GLU A 17 -6.60 8.33 -9.97
CA GLU A 17 -7.35 7.56 -10.98
C GLU A 17 -7.08 6.06 -10.90
N LEU A 18 -5.86 5.65 -10.54
CA LEU A 18 -5.55 4.24 -10.32
C LEU A 18 -6.27 3.66 -9.10
N LEU A 19 -6.38 4.43 -8.02
CA LEU A 19 -6.96 3.97 -6.75
C LEU A 19 -8.49 4.01 -6.73
N ARG A 20 -9.10 4.87 -7.54
CA ARG A 20 -10.55 5.10 -7.55
C ARG A 20 -11.34 3.80 -7.70
N GLY A 21 -12.20 3.52 -6.72
CA GLY A 21 -13.09 2.35 -6.72
C GLY A 21 -12.38 1.01 -6.53
N ARG A 22 -11.11 1.01 -6.11
CA ARG A 22 -10.33 -0.20 -5.84
C ARG A 22 -10.03 -0.35 -4.35
N THR A 23 -9.75 -1.58 -3.94
CA THR A 23 -9.23 -1.85 -2.60
C THR A 23 -7.72 -1.69 -2.59
N LEU A 24 -7.21 -0.83 -1.70
CA LEU A 24 -5.77 -0.72 -1.46
C LEU A 24 -5.30 -1.94 -0.68
N VAL A 25 -4.51 -2.81 -1.32
CA VAL A 25 -3.95 -4.01 -0.70
C VAL A 25 -2.46 -3.82 -0.51
N ALA A 26 -1.97 -3.94 0.74
CA ALA A 26 -0.54 -3.85 1.03
C ALA A 26 -0.14 -4.69 2.25
N HIS A 27 1.16 -4.95 2.38
CA HIS A 27 1.73 -5.68 3.50
C HIS A 27 2.08 -4.70 4.63
N ASN A 28 1.24 -4.68 5.68
CA ASN A 28 1.20 -3.61 6.68
C ASN A 28 0.54 -2.30 6.16
N VAL A 29 -0.62 -2.42 5.51
CA VAL A 29 -1.34 -1.33 4.80
C VAL A 29 -1.58 -0.04 5.60
N ALA A 30 -1.59 -0.11 6.93
CA ALA A 30 -1.70 1.09 7.75
C ALA A 30 -0.56 2.09 7.48
N PHE A 31 0.66 1.58 7.22
CA PHE A 31 1.79 2.42 6.85
C PHE A 31 1.59 3.05 5.47
N ASP A 32 1.31 2.25 4.45
CA ASP A 32 1.13 2.71 3.06
C ASP A 32 -0.01 3.74 2.96
N TYR A 33 -1.15 3.46 3.61
CA TYR A 33 -2.29 4.36 3.62
C TYR A 33 -1.97 5.70 4.30
N ALA A 34 -1.32 5.67 5.48
CA ALA A 34 -0.95 6.89 6.18
C ALA A 34 0.03 7.75 5.35
N PHE A 35 0.97 7.11 4.64
CA PHE A 35 1.91 7.80 3.77
C PHE A 35 1.20 8.46 2.58
N LEU A 36 0.36 7.71 1.86
CA LEU A 36 -0.41 8.24 0.73
C LEU A 36 -1.39 9.34 1.15
N ALA A 37 -2.03 9.21 2.31
CA ALA A 37 -2.97 10.20 2.81
C ALA A 37 -2.25 11.52 3.14
N ALA A 38 -1.09 11.45 3.82
CA ALA A 38 -0.29 12.62 4.14
C ALA A 38 0.24 13.31 2.88
N GLU A 39 0.75 12.56 1.90
CA GLU A 39 1.25 13.10 0.63
C GLU A 39 0.12 13.72 -0.21
N ALA A 40 -1.06 13.09 -0.26
CA ALA A 40 -2.23 13.66 -0.91
C ALA A 40 -2.70 14.96 -0.25
N GLU A 41 -2.72 15.01 1.09
CA GLU A 41 -3.02 16.23 1.84
C GLU A 41 -2.05 17.36 1.50
N MET A 42 -0.73 17.08 1.50
CA MET A 42 0.30 18.07 1.15
C MET A 42 0.17 18.55 -0.31
N ALA A 43 -0.26 17.68 -1.23
CA ALA A 43 -0.51 18.02 -2.62
C ALA A 43 -1.89 18.69 -2.86
N GLY A 44 -2.73 18.81 -1.83
CA GLY A 44 -4.09 19.35 -1.96
C GLY A 44 -5.04 18.44 -2.76
N ALA A 45 -4.77 17.14 -2.80
CA ALA A 45 -5.55 16.14 -3.52
C ALA A 45 -6.40 15.29 -2.57
N GLU A 46 -7.51 14.77 -3.07
CA GLU A 46 -8.32 13.77 -2.36
C GLU A 46 -7.85 12.37 -2.71
N LEU A 47 -7.60 11.52 -1.70
CA LEU A 47 -7.21 10.13 -1.89
C LEU A 47 -8.46 9.22 -1.91
N PRO A 48 -8.88 8.66 -3.06
CA PRO A 48 -10.15 7.95 -3.21
C PRO A 48 -10.07 6.49 -2.76
N VAL A 49 -9.62 6.26 -1.52
CA VAL A 49 -9.46 4.91 -0.94
C VAL A 49 -10.50 4.69 0.14
N ASP A 50 -11.58 4.00 -0.24
CA ASP A 50 -12.67 3.64 0.68
C ASP A 50 -12.43 2.31 1.41
N THR A 51 -11.59 1.44 0.85
CA THR A 51 -11.32 0.11 1.38
C THR A 51 -9.84 -0.23 1.38
N VAL A 52 -9.38 -0.81 2.48
CA VAL A 52 -8.00 -1.28 2.65
C VAL A 52 -7.99 -2.75 3.06
N MET A 53 -6.97 -3.49 2.63
CA MET A 53 -6.72 -4.87 3.08
C MET A 53 -5.25 -5.05 3.42
N CYS A 54 -4.98 -5.52 4.64
CA CYS A 54 -3.64 -5.85 5.09
C CYS A 54 -3.30 -7.31 4.80
N THR A 55 -2.25 -7.57 4.02
CA THR A 55 -1.84 -8.96 3.74
C THR A 55 -1.25 -9.65 4.95
N VAL A 56 -0.68 -8.92 5.93
CA VAL A 56 -0.26 -9.51 7.22
C VAL A 56 -1.47 -10.07 7.97
N GLU A 57 -2.56 -9.30 8.04
CA GLU A 57 -3.79 -9.73 8.72
C GLU A 57 -4.44 -10.91 8.00
N LEU A 58 -4.46 -10.88 6.66
CA LEU A 58 -4.90 -12.02 5.85
C LEU A 58 -4.07 -13.26 6.16
N SER A 59 -2.73 -13.17 6.09
CA SER A 59 -1.84 -14.31 6.37
C SER A 59 -1.96 -14.85 7.79
N ARG A 60 -2.23 -14.00 8.79
CA ARG A 60 -2.55 -14.47 10.17
C ARG A 60 -3.76 -15.39 10.20
N ARG A 61 -4.80 -15.08 9.42
CA ARG A 61 -6.03 -15.88 9.37
C ARG A 61 -5.87 -17.21 8.62
N LEU A 62 -4.82 -17.34 7.81
CA LEU A 62 -4.54 -18.55 7.04
C LEU A 62 -3.75 -19.61 7.82
N GLU A 63 -3.24 -19.29 9.02
CA GLU A 63 -2.55 -20.24 9.91
C GLU A 63 -1.44 -21.06 9.22
N LEU A 64 -0.59 -20.38 8.44
CA LEU A 64 0.35 -20.99 7.48
C LEU A 64 1.52 -21.80 8.08
N GLY A 65 1.68 -21.81 9.40
CA GLY A 65 2.76 -22.55 10.08
C GLY A 65 4.18 -22.01 9.83
N VAL A 66 4.32 -20.75 9.43
CA VAL A 66 5.62 -20.08 9.23
C VAL A 66 6.09 -19.35 10.49
N ASP A 67 7.41 -19.20 10.65
CA ASP A 67 8.03 -18.58 11.84
C ASP A 67 7.65 -17.11 12.03
N ASN A 68 7.40 -16.39 10.93
CA ASN A 68 6.98 -15.01 10.94
C ASN A 68 6.24 -14.65 9.64
N LEU A 69 5.61 -13.48 9.64
CA LEU A 69 4.80 -12.99 8.52
C LEU A 69 5.50 -11.87 7.75
N ARG A 70 6.83 -11.84 7.70
CA ARG A 70 7.55 -10.91 6.81
C ARG A 70 7.28 -11.31 5.37
N LEU A 71 7.30 -10.31 4.49
CA LEU A 71 7.09 -10.50 3.06
C LEU A 71 8.02 -11.59 2.48
N GLU A 72 9.30 -11.60 2.85
CA GLU A 72 10.28 -12.61 2.40
C GLU A 72 9.89 -14.04 2.82
N THR A 73 9.51 -14.24 4.09
CA THR A 73 9.10 -15.55 4.61
C THR A 73 7.84 -16.05 3.91
N LEU A 74 6.89 -15.15 3.68
CA LEU A 74 5.65 -15.46 2.98
C LEU A 74 5.90 -15.78 1.50
N ALA A 75 6.74 -15.01 0.80
CA ALA A 75 7.13 -15.30 -0.57
C ALA A 75 7.78 -16.70 -0.67
N ALA A 76 8.75 -16.99 0.20
CA ALA A 76 9.39 -18.30 0.25
C ALA A 76 8.43 -19.47 0.53
N HIS A 77 7.34 -19.24 1.27
CA HIS A 77 6.33 -20.26 1.54
C HIS A 77 5.50 -20.63 0.29
N TRP A 78 5.24 -19.67 -0.61
CA TRP A 78 4.40 -19.89 -1.80
C TRP A 78 5.18 -20.13 -3.10
N GLY A 79 6.49 -19.86 -3.13
CA GLY A 79 7.37 -20.03 -4.30
C GLY A 79 7.49 -18.77 -5.14
#